data_AF-A0A529XX62-F1
#
_entry.id   AF-A0A529XX62-F1
#
_cell.length_a   1.000
_cell.length_b   1.000
_cell.length_c   1.000
_cell.angle_alpha   90.00
_cell.angle_beta   90.00
_cell.angle_gamma   90.00
#
_symmetry.space_group_name_H-M   'P 1'
#
loop_
_entity.id
_entity.type
_entity.pdbx_description
1 polymer ?
#
loop_
_entity_poly.entity_id
_entity_poly.type
_entity_poly.pdbx_seq_one_letter_code
_entity_poly.pdbx_strand_id
1 'polypeptide(L)'
;MRENQSDVFDLFSEIYSNAAQEEISLQQYLLACREDKSMYASAPERMVEAIGEPNLVDTSKDERLGRIFSNRTIKIYPSFSDFYGMEDTIERIAGYFRYASQGLEERKQI
;
A
#
# COMPACT_ATOMS: atom_id res chain seq x y z
N MET A 1 -39.66 -4.90 22.96
CA MET A 1 -39.46 -4.70 21.51
C MET A 1 -39.47 -3.21 21.22
N ARG A 2 -38.29 -2.56 21.26
CA ARG A 2 -37.98 -1.21 20.71
C ARG A 2 -36.55 -0.85 21.15
N GLU A 3 -35.57 -1.14 20.31
CA GLU A 3 -34.16 -0.74 20.55
C GLU A 3 -33.34 -0.66 19.24
N ASN A 4 -33.98 -0.36 18.10
CA ASN A 4 -33.33 -0.41 16.77
C ASN A 4 -33.36 0.92 16.00
N GLN A 5 -33.79 2.02 16.61
CA GLN A 5 -33.88 3.31 15.91
C GLN A 5 -32.63 4.17 16.09
N SER A 6 -32.05 4.24 17.29
CA SER A 6 -30.80 4.97 17.53
C SER A 6 -29.65 4.40 16.71
N ASP A 7 -29.52 3.08 16.67
CA ASP A 7 -28.43 2.36 15.97
C ASP A 7 -28.35 2.69 14.47
N VAL A 8 -29.49 2.88 13.79
CA VAL A 8 -29.53 3.24 12.37
C VAL A 8 -29.12 4.69 12.13
N PHE A 9 -29.50 5.61 13.03
CA PHE A 9 -29.09 7.00 12.93
C PHE A 9 -27.61 7.18 13.30
N ASP A 10 -27.13 6.44 14.29
CA ASP A 10 -25.72 6.44 14.71
C ASP A 10 -24.83 5.87 13.60
N LEU A 11 -25.21 4.74 12.99
CA LEU A 11 -24.50 4.16 11.84
C LEU A 11 -24.52 5.09 10.62
N PHE A 12 -25.66 5.73 10.34
CA PHE A 12 -25.75 6.71 9.25
C PHE A 12 -24.84 7.91 9.50
N SER A 13 -24.85 8.45 10.71
CA SER A 13 -23.96 9.56 11.11
C SER A 13 -22.49 9.16 11.00
N GLU A 14 -22.12 7.95 11.41
CA GLU A 14 -20.75 7.43 11.30
C GLU A 14 -20.30 7.31 9.84
N ILE A 15 -21.12 6.70 8.98
CA ILE A 15 -20.84 6.59 7.53
C ILE A 15 -20.73 7.97 6.88
N TYR A 16 -21.62 8.90 7.24
CA TYR A 16 -21.60 10.26 6.69
C TYR A 16 -20.40 11.05 7.18
N SER A 17 -19.99 10.89 8.44
CA SER A 17 -18.75 11.49 8.96
C SER A 17 -17.49 10.92 8.33
N ASN A 18 -17.47 9.61 8.01
CA ASN A 18 -16.36 8.99 7.30
C ASN A 18 -16.26 9.43 5.83
N ALA A 19 -17.40 9.80 5.22
CA ALA A 19 -17.45 10.40 3.89
C ALA A 19 -17.28 11.93 3.92
N ALA A 20 -17.29 12.56 5.10
CA ALA A 20 -17.10 13.99 5.24
C ALA A 20 -15.68 14.35 4.83
N GLN A 21 -15.57 15.33 3.95
CA GLN A 21 -14.30 15.76 3.40
C GLN A 21 -13.52 16.52 4.48
N GLU A 22 -12.33 16.05 4.83
CA GLU A 22 -11.42 16.82 5.68
C GLU A 22 -10.87 18.01 4.89
N GLU A 23 -11.05 19.22 5.42
CA GLU A 23 -10.55 20.44 4.80
C GLU A 23 -9.21 20.86 5.43
N ILE A 24 -8.25 21.23 4.58
CA ILE A 24 -6.98 21.81 4.98
C ILE A 24 -6.77 23.13 4.21
N SER A 25 -6.34 24.19 4.89
CA SER A 25 -5.99 25.42 4.19
C SER A 25 -4.73 25.23 3.34
N LEU A 26 -4.61 25.99 2.25
CA LEU A 26 -3.42 25.95 1.40
C LEU A 26 -2.12 26.20 2.20
N GLN A 27 -2.13 27.14 3.14
CA GLN A 27 -0.97 27.44 3.98
C GLN A 27 -0.59 26.25 4.86
N GLN A 28 -1.56 25.61 5.50
CA GLN A 28 -1.31 24.41 6.32
C GLN A 28 -0.77 23.27 5.45
N TYR A 29 -1.35 23.05 4.27
CA TYR A 29 -0.87 22.05 3.33
C TYR A 29 0.59 22.29 2.93
N LEU A 30 0.94 23.52 2.54
CA LEU A 30 2.32 23.87 2.15
C LEU A 30 3.31 23.71 3.31
N LEU A 31 2.91 24.05 4.54
CA LEU A 31 3.72 23.81 5.73
C LEU A 31 3.89 22.32 6.00
N ALA A 32 2.84 21.51 5.83
CA ALA A 32 2.90 20.07 6.01
C ALA A 32 3.79 19.39 4.96
N CYS A 33 3.74 19.82 3.70
CA CYS A 33 4.62 19.34 2.63
C CYS A 33 6.12 19.53 2.92
N ARG A 34 6.47 20.50 3.79
CA ARG A 34 7.85 20.70 4.23
C ARG A 34 8.32 19.57 5.16
N GLU A 35 7.43 19.11 6.03
CA GLU A 35 7.75 18.12 7.07
C GLU A 35 7.54 16.68 6.55
N ASP A 36 6.54 16.48 5.69
CA ASP A 36 6.15 15.18 5.18
C ASP A 36 6.02 15.17 3.66
N LYS A 37 6.84 14.32 3.01
CA LYS A 37 6.83 14.14 1.56
C LYS A 37 5.64 13.34 1.06
N SER A 38 4.99 12.56 1.93
CA SER A 38 3.80 11.78 1.59
C SER A 38 2.63 12.67 1.17
N MET A 39 2.61 13.92 1.66
CA MET A 39 1.57 14.93 1.36
C MET A 39 1.42 15.22 -0.13
N TYR A 40 2.53 15.14 -0.88
CA TYR A 40 2.53 15.35 -2.34
C TYR A 40 2.96 14.10 -3.12
N ALA A 41 3.05 12.95 -2.45
CA ALA A 41 3.38 11.69 -3.10
C ALA A 41 2.23 11.24 -4.01
N SER A 42 2.58 10.74 -5.19
CA SER A 42 1.68 10.08 -6.11
C SER A 42 1.17 8.74 -5.54
N ALA A 43 0.05 8.24 -6.08
CA ALA A 43 -0.48 6.95 -5.65
C ALA A 43 0.55 5.80 -5.76
N PRO A 44 1.37 5.67 -6.83
CA PRO A 44 2.41 4.65 -6.88
C PRO A 44 3.50 4.80 -5.82
N GLU A 45 3.95 6.03 -5.54
CA GLU A 45 4.96 6.28 -4.49
C GLU A 45 4.44 5.85 -3.12
N ARG A 46 3.18 6.17 -2.79
CA ARG A 46 2.55 5.71 -1.54
C ARG A 46 2.42 4.19 -1.47
N MET A 47 2.09 3.54 -2.59
CA MET A 47 2.01 2.08 -2.63
C MET A 47 3.39 1.44 -2.44
N VAL A 48 4.46 1.99 -3.02
CA VAL A 48 5.82 1.50 -2.81
C VAL A 48 6.21 1.61 -1.33
N GLU A 49 5.92 2.75 -0.70
CA GLU A 49 6.16 2.96 0.73
C GLU A 49 5.39 1.95 1.60
N ALA A 50 4.11 1.73 1.32
CA ALA A 50 3.28 0.77 2.05
C ALA A 50 3.69 -0.70 1.84
N ILE A 51 4.14 -1.07 0.64
CA ILE A 51 4.66 -2.40 0.33
C ILE A 51 6.00 -2.65 1.05
N GLY A 52 6.84 -1.62 1.13
CA GLY A 52 8.14 -1.69 1.78
C GLY A 52 9.18 -2.51 1.02
N GLU A 53 10.23 -2.91 1.75
CA GLU A 53 11.36 -3.65 1.19
C GLU A 53 11.22 -5.17 1.39
N PRO A 54 11.68 -5.98 0.41
CA PRO A 54 11.63 -7.42 0.49
C PRO A 54 12.81 -7.99 1.26
N ASN A 55 12.57 -9.11 1.93
CA ASN A 55 13.61 -10.01 2.38
C ASN A 55 13.97 -10.99 1.26
N LEU A 56 15.26 -11.14 0.97
CA LEU A 56 15.75 -12.14 0.03
C LEU A 56 15.86 -13.50 0.72
N VAL A 57 15.11 -14.48 0.23
CA VAL A 57 15.05 -15.82 0.80
C VAL A 57 15.59 -16.83 -0.20
N ASP A 58 16.65 -17.53 0.20
CA ASP A 58 17.21 -18.66 -0.54
C ASP A 58 16.39 -19.92 -0.24
N THR A 59 15.53 -20.29 -1.18
CA THR A 59 14.60 -21.42 -0.99
C THR A 59 15.28 -22.79 -1.03
N SER A 60 16.55 -22.88 -1.47
CA SER A 60 17.31 -24.15 -1.45
C SER A 60 17.59 -24.67 -0.04
N LYS A 61 17.54 -23.79 0.96
CA LYS A 61 17.77 -24.09 2.37
C LYS A 61 16.54 -24.65 3.10
N ASP A 62 15.38 -24.65 2.45
CA ASP A 62 14.11 -25.13 3.00
C ASP A 62 13.47 -26.11 2.00
N GLU A 63 13.25 -27.36 2.43
CA GLU A 63 12.76 -28.43 1.56
C GLU A 63 11.36 -28.14 0.97
N ARG A 64 10.51 -27.43 1.71
CA ARG A 64 9.16 -27.06 1.25
C ARG A 64 9.23 -25.92 0.26
N LEU A 65 9.97 -24.85 0.57
CA LEU A 65 10.11 -23.71 -0.32
C LEU A 65 10.89 -24.09 -1.59
N GLY A 66 11.90 -24.94 -1.48
CA GLY A 66 12.68 -25.43 -2.61
C GLY A 66 11.84 -26.19 -3.63
N ARG A 67 10.85 -26.96 -3.19
CA ARG A 67 9.87 -27.64 -4.06
C ARG A 67 8.92 -26.67 -4.75
N ILE A 68 8.45 -25.64 -4.06
CA ILE A 68 7.48 -24.67 -4.59
C ILE A 68 8.15 -23.73 -5.58
N PHE A 69 9.34 -23.24 -5.26
CA PHE A 69 10.05 -22.20 -6.00
C PHE A 69 11.26 -22.71 -6.78
N SER A 70 11.42 -24.04 -6.93
CA SER A 70 12.52 -24.65 -7.68
C SER A 70 13.91 -24.19 -7.21
N ASN A 71 14.14 -24.11 -5.89
CA ASN A 71 15.39 -23.69 -5.26
C ASN A 71 15.91 -22.30 -5.67
N ARG A 72 15.07 -21.42 -6.22
CA ARG A 72 15.46 -20.05 -6.58
C ARG A 72 15.52 -19.15 -5.34
N THR A 73 16.24 -18.04 -5.44
CA THR A 73 16.09 -16.93 -4.47
C THR A 73 14.81 -16.14 -4.80
N ILE A 74 13.98 -15.88 -3.79
CA ILE A 74 12.74 -15.10 -3.94
C ILE A 74 12.74 -13.86 -3.05
N LYS A 75 11.89 -12.89 -3.40
CA LYS A 75 11.61 -11.71 -2.57
C LYS A 75 10.33 -11.95 -1.78
N ILE A 76 10.42 -11.89 -0.45
CA ILE A 76 9.26 -11.95 0.44
C ILE A 76 9.05 -10.58 1.06
N TYR A 77 7.88 -10.00 0.84
CA TYR A 77 7.50 -8.70 1.39
C TYR A 77 6.71 -8.90 2.69
N PRO A 78 7.14 -8.34 3.84
CA PRO A 78 6.45 -8.52 5.13
C PRO A 78 4.98 -8.11 5.11
N SER A 79 4.64 -7.05 4.37
CA SER A 79 3.27 -6.56 4.18
C SER A 79 2.33 -7.58 3.52
N PHE A 80 2.87 -8.69 2.97
CA PHE A 80 2.11 -9.77 2.36
C PHE A 80 2.39 -11.14 3.02
N SER A 81 2.74 -11.16 4.30
CA SER A 81 3.10 -12.38 5.03
C SER A 81 1.99 -13.45 5.08
N ASP A 82 0.72 -13.05 4.94
CA ASP A 82 -0.43 -13.96 4.91
C ASP A 82 -0.73 -14.54 3.51
N PHE A 83 0.02 -14.13 2.48
CA PHE A 83 -0.19 -14.55 1.08
C PHE A 83 0.77 -15.66 0.67
N TYR A 84 0.47 -16.88 1.12
CA TYR A 84 1.29 -18.06 0.83
C TYR A 84 1.21 -18.50 -0.64
N GLY A 85 2.37 -18.70 -1.28
CA GLY A 85 2.44 -19.20 -2.67
C GLY A 85 2.16 -18.14 -3.74
N MET A 86 1.97 -16.88 -3.35
CA MET A 86 1.73 -15.74 -4.26
C MET A 86 2.95 -14.82 -4.42
N GLU A 87 4.12 -15.23 -3.96
CA GLU A 87 5.34 -14.43 -3.87
C GLU A 87 5.76 -13.87 -5.25
N ASP A 88 5.62 -14.67 -6.31
CA ASP A 88 5.88 -14.24 -7.69
C ASP A 88 4.90 -13.15 -8.16
N THR A 89 3.62 -13.29 -7.79
CA THR A 89 2.58 -12.31 -8.11
C THR A 89 2.82 -11.01 -7.38
N ILE A 90 3.17 -11.11 -6.08
CA ILE A 90 3.50 -9.96 -5.24
C ILE A 90 4.74 -9.25 -5.78
N GLU A 91 5.78 -9.98 -6.19
CA GLU A 91 6.97 -9.37 -6.79
C GLU A 91 6.63 -8.60 -8.06
N ARG A 92 5.72 -9.12 -8.91
CA ARG A 92 5.25 -8.40 -10.11
C ARG A 92 4.47 -7.13 -9.76
N ILE A 93 3.59 -7.19 -8.77
CA ILE A 93 2.82 -6.02 -8.31
C ILE A 93 3.75 -4.95 -7.72
N ALA A 94 4.68 -5.36 -6.85
CA ALA A 94 5.68 -4.46 -6.28
C ALA A 94 6.57 -3.85 -7.37
N GLY A 95 6.98 -4.65 -8.36
CA GLY A 95 7.74 -4.19 -9.53
C GLY A 95 6.98 -3.15 -10.35
N TYR A 96 5.67 -3.35 -10.57
CA TYR A 96 4.82 -2.38 -11.25
C TYR A 96 4.79 -1.03 -10.53
N PHE A 97 4.54 -1.02 -9.22
CA PHE A 97 4.51 0.24 -8.46
C PHE A 97 5.88 0.92 -8.39
N ARG A 98 6.97 0.15 -8.22
CA ARG A 98 8.33 0.68 -8.27
C ARG A 98 8.70 1.30 -9.61
N TYR A 99 8.18 0.75 -10.71
CA TYR A 99 8.37 1.35 -12.03
C TYR A 99 7.54 2.63 -12.18
N ALA A 100 6.26 2.59 -11.80
CA ALA A 100 5.36 3.73 -11.88
C ALA A 100 5.78 4.89 -10.96
N SER A 101 6.44 4.62 -9.83
CA SER A 101 6.94 5.63 -8.90
C SER A 101 8.17 6.39 -9.41
N GLN A 102 8.88 5.89 -10.43
CA GLN A 102 10.13 6.50 -10.92
C GLN A 102 9.92 7.82 -11.67
N GLY A 103 8.68 8.20 -11.99
CA GLY A 103 8.41 9.47 -12.66
C GLY A 103 9.13 9.57 -14.01
N LEU A 104 8.96 8.55 -14.84
CA LEU A 104 9.49 8.47 -16.21
C LEU A 104 9.06 9.67 -17.07
N GLU A 105 9.60 9.75 -18.30
CA GLU A 105 9.47 10.86 -19.26
C GLU A 105 8.10 11.56 -19.31
N GLU A 106 7.03 10.82 -19.03
CA GLU A 106 5.63 11.26 -18.96
C GLU A 106 5.38 12.36 -17.89
N ARG A 107 6.16 12.43 -16.80
CA ARG A 107 6.11 13.55 -15.83
C ARG A 107 6.66 14.87 -16.40
N LYS A 108 7.47 14.84 -17.46
CA LYS A 108 8.10 16.04 -18.05
C LYS A 108 7.25 16.70 -19.14
N GLN A 109 6.14 16.09 -19.53
CA GLN A 109 5.27 16.61 -20.60
C GLN A 109 4.16 17.55 -20.11
N ILE A 110 4.10 17.86 -18.81
CA ILE A 110 3.12 18.77 -18.21
C ILE A 110 3.83 20.04 -17.73
#